data_AF-A0A953P1A2-F1
#
_entry.id   AF-A0A953P1A2-F1
#
_cell.length_a   1.000
_cell.length_b   1.000
_cell.length_c   1.000
_cell.angle_alpha   90.00
_cell.angle_beta   90.00
_cell.angle_gamma   90.00
#
_symmetry.space_group_name_H-M   'P 1'
#
loop_
_entity.id
_entity.type
_entity.pdbx_description
1 polymer ?
#
loop_
_entity_poly.entity_id
_entity_poly.type
_entity_poly.pdbx_seq_one_letter_code
_entity_poly.pdbx_strand_id
1 'polypeptide(L)'
;VEANVYDALTALPAAGGFDRVFVSWGALCWLPDMVAWARIVAAFLAPGGYLALADAHPFAYVFDSANATPDGMPAWYVPYLGRTASPENDARDYADPTARLRNSRTLQWLHPVSDILTALIEAGLRIDRYEEHDSVVWRMFENLARRGPDGYAWPGKPWLPLSFSLRATKP
;
A
#
# COMPACT_ATOMS: atom_id res chain seq x y z
N VAL A 1 -8.08 -1.09 20.14
CA VAL A 1 -8.11 0.37 19.89
C VAL A 1 -8.42 0.56 18.42
N GLU A 2 -9.37 1.42 18.08
CA GLU A 2 -9.70 1.80 16.70
C GLU A 2 -9.63 3.33 16.62
N ALA A 3 -8.89 3.87 15.66
CA ALA A 3 -8.70 5.31 15.48
C ALA A 3 -8.19 5.61 14.06
N ASN A 4 -8.28 6.88 13.65
CA ASN A 4 -7.51 7.37 12.51
C ASN A 4 -6.01 7.16 12.81
N VAL A 5 -5.24 6.69 11.82
CA VAL A 5 -3.80 6.44 12.02
C VAL A 5 -3.06 7.70 12.47
N TYR A 6 -3.50 8.89 12.04
CA TYR A 6 -2.87 10.16 12.42
C TYR A 6 -3.11 10.56 13.88
N ASP A 7 -4.10 9.93 14.54
CA ASP A 7 -4.39 10.11 15.96
C ASP A 7 -3.82 8.96 16.82
N ALA A 8 -3.10 8.01 16.20
CA ALA A 8 -2.74 6.75 16.83
C ALA A 8 -1.92 6.93 18.12
N LEU A 9 -1.00 7.90 18.18
CA LEU A 9 -0.20 8.14 19.39
C LEU A 9 -1.02 8.64 20.58
N THR A 10 -2.15 9.29 20.32
CA THR A 10 -3.10 9.72 21.36
C THR A 10 -4.01 8.55 21.75
N ALA A 11 -4.53 7.82 20.76
CA ALA A 11 -5.43 6.68 20.99
C ALA A 11 -4.74 5.49 21.65
N LEU A 12 -3.44 5.35 21.43
CA LEU A 12 -2.58 4.31 21.98
C LEU A 12 -1.29 4.96 22.51
N PRO A 13 -1.25 5.41 23.77
CA PRO A 13 -0.10 6.09 24.36
C PRO A 13 1.02 5.10 24.73
N ALA A 14 1.57 4.43 23.71
CA ALA A 14 2.60 3.40 23.82
C ALA A 14 3.79 3.70 22.89
N ALA A 15 4.22 4.97 22.85
CA ALA A 15 5.39 5.39 22.10
C ALA A 15 6.63 4.60 22.56
N GLY A 16 7.41 4.09 21.61
CA GLY A 16 8.55 3.23 21.87
C GLY A 16 8.19 1.87 22.48
N GLY A 17 6.92 1.48 22.47
CA GLY A 17 6.42 0.29 23.16
C GLY A 17 6.43 -1.00 22.33
N PHE A 18 6.79 -0.93 21.04
CA PHE A 18 6.67 -2.07 20.13
C PHE A 18 8.00 -2.46 19.50
N ASP A 19 8.34 -3.75 19.56
CA ASP A 19 9.46 -4.31 18.79
C ASP A 19 9.17 -4.35 17.29
N ARG A 20 7.88 -4.35 16.91
CA ARG A 20 7.43 -4.51 15.52
C ARG A 20 6.20 -3.67 15.24
N VAL A 21 6.23 -2.98 14.09
CA VAL A 21 5.04 -2.41 13.46
C VAL A 21 4.82 -3.16 12.15
N PHE A 22 3.60 -3.59 11.88
CA PHE A 22 3.27 -4.34 10.67
C PHE A 22 2.21 -3.61 9.86
N VAL A 23 2.45 -3.49 8.55
CA VAL A 23 1.48 -2.97 7.59
C VAL A 23 1.30 -4.02 6.50
N SER A 24 0.07 -4.51 6.38
CA SER A 24 -0.32 -5.48 5.37
C SER A 24 -0.79 -4.80 4.08
N TRP A 25 -1.12 -5.65 3.10
CA TRP A 25 -1.51 -5.26 1.76
C TRP A 25 -2.66 -4.25 1.67
N GLY A 26 -2.56 -3.32 0.72
CA GLY A 26 -3.61 -2.40 0.32
C GLY A 26 -3.86 -1.27 1.32
N ALA A 27 -2.84 -0.84 2.05
CA ALA A 27 -3.01 0.08 3.19
C ALA A 27 -2.55 1.51 2.87
N LEU A 28 -1.40 1.67 2.21
CA LEU A 28 -0.79 2.98 2.06
C LEU A 28 -1.60 3.91 1.15
N CYS A 29 -2.32 3.38 0.16
CA CYS A 29 -3.11 4.20 -0.75
C CYS A 29 -4.24 5.00 -0.07
N TRP A 30 -4.65 4.64 1.14
CA TRP A 30 -5.69 5.36 1.89
C TRP A 30 -5.15 6.56 2.69
N LEU A 31 -3.84 6.78 2.70
CA LEU A 31 -3.17 7.70 3.59
C LEU A 31 -2.72 8.97 2.83
N PRO A 32 -3.29 10.15 3.08
CA PRO A 32 -2.91 11.38 2.37
C PRO A 32 -1.48 11.85 2.61
N ASP A 33 -0.86 11.47 3.73
CA ASP A 33 0.43 11.98 4.19
C ASP A 33 1.35 10.83 4.66
N MET A 34 2.36 10.52 3.85
CA MET A 34 3.39 9.52 4.13
C MET A 34 4.40 9.98 5.18
N VAL A 35 4.69 11.29 5.27
CA VAL A 35 5.65 11.83 6.24
C VAL A 35 5.07 11.72 7.65
N ALA A 36 3.81 12.14 7.83
CA ALA A 36 3.10 11.99 9.10
C ALA A 36 2.96 10.52 9.48
N TRP A 37 2.59 9.65 8.53
CA TRP A 37 2.50 8.20 8.77
C TRP A 37 3.84 7.60 9.21
N ALA A 38 4.93 7.90 8.50
CA ALA A 38 6.26 7.36 8.81
C ALA A 38 6.74 7.79 10.21
N ARG A 39 6.47 9.04 10.61
CA ARG A 39 6.76 9.52 11.98
C ARG A 39 6.00 8.75 13.04
N ILE A 40 4.75 8.37 12.78
CA ILE A 40 3.92 7.59 13.69
C ILE A 40 4.48 6.16 13.83
N VAL A 41 4.84 5.53 12.71
CA VAL A 41 5.52 4.22 12.72
C VAL A 41 6.80 4.29 13.56
N ALA A 42 7.67 5.28 13.30
CA ALA A 42 8.92 5.45 14.04
C ALA A 42 8.68 5.75 15.52
N ALA A 43 7.64 6.50 15.87
CA ALA A 43 7.29 6.81 17.25
C ALA A 43 6.84 5.58 18.03
N PHE A 44 6.12 4.64 17.42
CA PHE A 44 5.70 3.40 18.07
C PHE A 44 6.85 2.40 18.29
N LEU A 45 7.83 2.38 17.38
CA LEU A 45 8.94 1.43 17.48
C LEU A 45 9.85 1.72 18.68
N ALA A 46 10.16 0.69 19.45
CA ALA A 46 11.28 0.67 20.39
C ALA A 46 12.62 0.80 19.63
N PRO A 47 13.70 1.29 20.25
CA PRO A 47 15.04 1.17 19.68
C PRO A 47 15.38 -0.28 19.33
N GLY A 48 15.88 -0.53 18.11
CA GLY A 48 16.11 -1.87 17.57
C GLY A 48 14.86 -2.57 17.01
N GLY A 49 13.66 -2.03 17.26
CA GLY A 49 12.42 -2.50 16.66
C GLY A 49 12.33 -2.18 15.16
N TYR A 50 11.43 -2.85 14.43
CA TYR A 50 11.35 -2.67 12.97
C TYR A 50 9.92 -2.65 12.40
N LEU A 51 9.78 -1.91 11.30
CA LEU A 51 8.64 -1.97 10.40
C LEU A 51 8.78 -3.18 9.46
N ALA A 52 7.74 -4.01 9.38
CA ALA A 52 7.52 -4.94 8.27
C ALA A 52 6.34 -4.44 7.45
N LEU A 53 6.59 -4.14 6.18
CA LEU A 53 5.60 -3.60 5.25
C LEU A 53 5.51 -4.52 4.03
N ALA A 54 4.30 -4.84 3.61
CA ALA A 54 4.00 -5.44 2.32
C ALA A 54 2.77 -4.76 1.73
N ASP A 55 2.89 -4.22 0.51
CA ASP A 55 1.79 -3.51 -0.16
C ASP A 55 1.83 -3.69 -1.68
N ALA A 56 0.74 -3.37 -2.36
CA ALA A 56 0.72 -3.24 -3.81
C ALA A 56 1.73 -2.20 -4.28
N HIS A 57 2.31 -2.47 -5.46
CA HIS A 57 3.30 -1.57 -6.00
C HIS A 57 2.60 -0.34 -6.59
N PRO A 58 2.97 0.89 -6.18
CA PRO A 58 2.29 2.11 -6.63
C PRO A 58 2.39 2.30 -8.14
N PHE A 59 3.45 1.80 -8.78
CA PHE A 59 3.56 1.84 -10.24
C PHE A 59 2.53 0.94 -10.94
N ALA A 60 2.04 -0.13 -10.32
CA ALA A 60 0.98 -0.92 -10.92
C ALA A 60 -0.34 -0.12 -11.00
N TYR A 61 -0.64 0.70 -9.98
CA TYR A 61 -1.84 1.52 -9.92
C TYR A 61 -1.91 2.67 -10.92
N VAL A 62 -0.86 2.90 -11.73
CA VAL A 62 -0.94 3.83 -12.87
C VAL A 62 -1.81 3.26 -14.00
N PHE A 63 -2.07 1.95 -13.96
CA PHE A 63 -2.87 1.22 -14.93
C PHE A 63 -4.23 0.78 -14.33
N ASP A 64 -5.23 0.63 -15.20
CA ASP A 64 -6.55 0.11 -14.84
C ASP A 64 -7.06 -0.88 -15.92
N SER A 65 -7.79 -1.90 -15.50
CA SER A 65 -8.49 -2.85 -16.40
C SER A 65 -9.74 -2.23 -17.03
N ALA A 66 -10.34 -1.20 -16.44
CA ALA A 66 -11.48 -0.48 -17.02
C ALA A 66 -11.14 0.18 -18.36
N ASN A 67 -9.85 0.47 -18.59
CA ASN A 67 -9.33 1.04 -19.83
C ASN A 67 -8.51 0.01 -20.64
N ALA A 68 -8.68 -1.29 -20.40
CA ALA A 68 -7.83 -2.32 -21.01
C ALA A 68 -7.73 -2.21 -22.54
N THR A 69 -6.54 -2.50 -23.05
CA THR A 69 -6.27 -2.57 -24.49
C THR A 69 -7.02 -3.75 -25.14
N PRO A 70 -7.16 -3.79 -26.48
CA PRO A 70 -7.87 -4.87 -27.16
C PRO A 70 -7.33 -6.29 -26.90
N ASP A 71 -6.05 -6.41 -26.53
CA ASP A 71 -5.39 -7.67 -26.14
C ASP A 71 -5.51 -7.98 -24.64
N GLY A 72 -6.30 -7.21 -23.89
CA GLY A 72 -6.62 -7.43 -22.48
C GLY A 72 -5.56 -6.95 -21.50
N MET A 73 -4.55 -6.18 -21.93
CA MET A 73 -3.58 -5.56 -21.03
C MET A 73 -4.20 -4.33 -20.35
N PRO A 74 -3.93 -4.07 -19.05
CA PRO A 74 -4.42 -2.86 -18.42
C PRO A 74 -3.74 -1.64 -19.08
N ALA A 75 -4.46 -0.52 -19.17
CA ALA A 75 -3.95 0.69 -19.82
C ALA A 75 -3.78 1.84 -18.84
N TRP A 76 -3.02 2.86 -19.25
CA TRP A 76 -2.76 4.05 -18.46
C TRP A 76 -4.05 4.71 -17.98
N TYR A 77 -4.10 4.99 -16.68
CA TYR A 77 -5.24 5.57 -15.99
C TYR A 77 -4.88 6.86 -15.26
N VAL A 78 -3.75 6.88 -14.54
CA VAL A 78 -3.35 8.02 -13.70
C VAL A 78 -1.83 8.28 -13.78
N PRO A 79 -1.37 9.54 -13.71
CA PRO A 79 0.07 9.84 -13.68
C PRO A 79 0.73 9.37 -12.37
N TYR A 80 1.83 8.61 -12.47
CA TYR A 80 2.58 8.08 -11.32
C TYR A 80 3.08 9.17 -10.35
N LEU A 81 3.49 10.33 -10.86
CA LEU A 81 3.94 11.45 -10.03
C LEU A 81 2.81 12.42 -9.68
N GLY A 82 1.56 12.05 -9.98
CA GLY A 82 0.38 12.78 -9.52
C GLY A 82 0.30 12.75 -8.00
N ARG A 83 0.01 13.90 -7.39
CA ARG A 83 -0.12 14.06 -5.93
C ARG A 83 -1.57 14.26 -5.48
N THR A 84 -2.50 14.25 -6.42
CA THR A 84 -3.91 14.51 -6.17
C THR A 84 -4.61 13.23 -5.74
N ALA A 85 -5.50 13.35 -4.75
CA ALA A 85 -6.39 12.26 -4.38
C ALA A 85 -7.24 11.85 -5.59
N SER A 86 -7.31 10.55 -5.86
CA SER A 86 -8.24 9.95 -6.80
C SER A 86 -9.53 9.60 -6.04
N PRO A 87 -10.67 10.28 -6.33
CA PRO A 87 -11.94 9.89 -5.76
C PRO A 87 -12.50 8.66 -6.47
N GLU A 88 -12.93 7.68 -5.69
CA GLU A 88 -13.65 6.52 -6.19
C GLU A 88 -15.03 6.45 -5.54
N ASN A 89 -16.01 5.97 -6.30
CA ASN A 89 -17.35 5.69 -5.78
C ASN A 89 -17.66 4.22 -6.03
N ASP A 90 -17.48 3.39 -5.01
CA ASP A 90 -17.85 1.97 -5.04
C ASP A 90 -18.70 1.63 -3.82
N ALA A 91 -19.92 1.18 -4.06
CA ALA A 91 -20.84 0.79 -2.99
C ALA A 91 -20.61 -0.64 -2.49
N ARG A 92 -19.66 -1.38 -3.10
CA ARG A 92 -19.24 -2.71 -2.66
C ARG A 92 -18.16 -2.60 -1.59
N ASP A 93 -18.03 -3.63 -0.78
CA ASP A 93 -16.92 -3.78 0.16
C ASP A 93 -15.91 -4.78 -0.40
N TYR A 94 -14.62 -4.50 -0.22
CA TYR A 94 -13.54 -5.33 -0.74
C TYR A 94 -13.28 -6.58 0.11
N ALA A 95 -13.75 -6.62 1.36
CA ALA A 95 -13.63 -7.74 2.28
C ALA A 95 -14.92 -8.58 2.37
N ASP A 96 -16.09 -7.96 2.22
CA ASP A 96 -17.40 -8.61 2.21
C ASP A 96 -18.16 -8.32 0.89
N PRO A 97 -18.20 -9.26 -0.06
CA PRO A 97 -18.86 -9.05 -1.36
C PRO A 97 -20.38 -8.85 -1.24
N THR A 98 -20.98 -9.20 -0.10
CA THR A 98 -22.42 -9.04 0.16
C THR A 98 -22.76 -7.70 0.81
N ALA A 99 -21.79 -7.04 1.45
CA ALA A 99 -21.99 -5.76 2.08
C ALA A 99 -22.26 -4.65 1.04
N ARG A 100 -23.08 -3.66 1.44
CA ARG A 100 -23.38 -2.48 0.63
C ARG A 100 -23.15 -1.23 1.46
N LEU A 101 -22.16 -0.45 1.06
CA LEU A 101 -21.73 0.75 1.75
C LEU A 101 -22.73 1.88 1.48
N ARG A 102 -23.24 2.50 2.56
CA ARG A 102 -24.05 3.73 2.45
C ARG A 102 -23.20 4.94 2.06
N ASN A 103 -21.95 4.96 2.52
CA ASN A 103 -20.94 5.95 2.16
C ASN A 103 -19.92 5.27 1.25
N SER A 104 -20.14 5.33 -0.06
CA SER A 104 -19.34 4.63 -1.08
C SER A 104 -18.15 5.44 -1.60
N ARG A 105 -18.05 6.71 -1.23
CA ARG A 105 -16.98 7.57 -1.70
C ARG A 105 -15.73 7.34 -0.88
N THR A 106 -14.66 6.93 -1.55
CA THR A 106 -13.33 6.84 -0.96
C THR A 106 -12.36 7.75 -1.69
N LEU A 107 -11.22 8.01 -1.05
CA LEU A 107 -10.10 8.74 -1.64
C LEU A 107 -8.88 7.84 -1.59
N GLN A 108 -8.20 7.73 -2.71
CA GLN A 108 -6.93 7.01 -2.82
C GLN A 108 -5.82 7.97 -3.26
N TRP A 109 -4.62 7.72 -2.79
CA TRP A 109 -3.41 8.42 -3.18
C TRP A 109 -2.40 7.44 -3.74
N LEU A 110 -1.75 7.85 -4.83
CA LEU A 110 -0.62 7.14 -5.36
C LEU A 110 0.65 7.72 -4.73
N HIS A 111 1.37 6.90 -3.99
CA HIS A 111 2.65 7.26 -3.37
C HIS A 111 3.79 6.64 -4.16
N PRO A 112 4.57 7.41 -4.94
CA PRO A 112 5.79 6.89 -5.52
C PRO A 112 6.66 6.24 -4.46
N VAL A 113 7.40 5.22 -4.87
CA VAL A 113 8.38 4.53 -4.02
C VAL A 113 9.31 5.52 -3.33
N SER A 114 9.73 6.59 -4.01
CA SER A 114 10.54 7.65 -3.43
C SER A 114 9.90 8.30 -2.20
N ASP A 115 8.59 8.54 -2.22
CA ASP A 115 7.89 9.21 -1.13
C ASP A 115 7.83 8.28 0.09
N ILE A 116 7.56 7.00 -0.13
CA ILE A 116 7.51 5.97 0.93
C ILE A 116 8.90 5.81 1.56
N LEU A 117 9.94 5.58 0.75
CA LEU A 117 11.30 5.36 1.24
C LEU A 117 11.85 6.60 1.95
N THR A 118 11.68 7.78 1.35
CA THR A 118 12.21 9.03 1.90
C THR A 118 11.49 9.40 3.20
N ALA A 119 10.16 9.23 3.28
CA ALA A 119 9.42 9.49 4.51
C ALA A 119 9.91 8.62 5.68
N LEU A 120 10.19 7.34 5.43
CA LEU A 120 10.73 6.43 6.44
C LEU A 120 12.15 6.82 6.87
N ILE A 121 13.01 7.18 5.91
CA ILE A 121 14.38 7.65 6.18
C ILE A 121 14.35 8.94 7.01
N GLU A 122 13.54 9.91 6.63
CA GLU A 122 13.39 11.18 7.34
C GLU A 122 12.74 11.03 8.73
N ALA A 123 11.93 9.99 8.93
CA ALA A 123 11.42 9.60 10.24
C ALA A 123 12.49 8.93 11.13
N GLY A 124 13.73 8.77 10.65
CA GLY A 124 14.85 8.21 11.38
C GLY A 124 14.94 6.69 11.31
N LEU A 125 14.21 6.04 10.39
CA LEU A 125 14.32 4.61 10.18
C LEU A 125 15.41 4.29 9.16
N ARG A 126 16.14 3.20 9.39
CA ARG A 126 17.09 2.64 8.42
C ARG A 126 16.37 1.60 7.56
N ILE A 127 16.36 1.79 6.24
CA ILE A 127 15.88 0.76 5.32
C ILE A 127 16.87 -0.40 5.31
N ASP A 128 16.43 -1.57 5.76
CA ASP A 128 17.26 -2.79 5.78
C ASP A 128 17.08 -3.61 4.50
N ARG A 129 15.86 -3.60 3.93
CA ARG A 129 15.51 -4.35 2.72
C ARG A 129 14.34 -3.70 2.00
N TYR A 130 14.40 -3.66 0.68
CA TYR A 130 13.29 -3.31 -0.21
C TYR A 130 13.30 -4.29 -1.38
N GLU A 131 12.18 -4.92 -1.65
CA GLU A 131 12.03 -5.90 -2.73
C GLU A 131 10.72 -5.72 -3.45
N GLU A 132 10.78 -5.76 -4.78
CA GLU A 132 9.62 -5.75 -5.65
C GLU A 132 9.28 -7.17 -6.08
N HIS A 133 7.98 -7.44 -6.20
CA HIS A 133 7.45 -8.78 -6.50
C HIS A 133 6.54 -8.74 -7.72
N ASP A 134 6.58 -9.82 -8.50
CA ASP A 134 5.76 -10.02 -9.68
C ASP A 134 4.38 -10.63 -9.39
N SER A 135 4.00 -10.70 -8.11
CA SER A 135 2.72 -11.24 -7.66
C SER A 135 2.09 -10.40 -6.55
N VAL A 136 0.77 -10.46 -6.45
CA VAL A 136 -0.02 -9.76 -5.42
C VAL A 136 -1.22 -10.62 -4.98
N VAL A 137 -1.79 -10.37 -3.80
CA VAL A 137 -2.74 -11.31 -3.15
C VAL A 137 -4.19 -11.19 -3.62
N TRP A 138 -4.51 -10.22 -4.48
CA TRP A 138 -5.81 -10.10 -5.16
C TRP A 138 -5.62 -9.99 -6.67
N ARG A 139 -6.70 -10.18 -7.43
CA ARG A 139 -6.68 -10.04 -8.89
C ARG A 139 -6.71 -8.56 -9.26
N MET A 140 -5.55 -7.90 -9.14
CA MET A 140 -5.39 -6.46 -9.39
C MET A 140 -5.80 -6.03 -10.80
N PHE A 141 -5.46 -6.84 -11.81
CA PHE A 141 -5.95 -6.66 -13.18
C PHE A 141 -6.68 -7.90 -13.67
N GLU A 142 -7.65 -7.71 -14.56
CA GLU A 142 -8.45 -8.81 -15.10
C GLU A 142 -7.57 -9.88 -15.78
N ASN A 143 -6.48 -9.51 -16.43
CA ASN A 143 -5.61 -10.46 -17.12
C ASN A 143 -4.61 -11.20 -16.22
N LEU A 144 -4.52 -10.88 -14.92
CA LEU A 144 -3.64 -11.63 -14.01
C LEU A 144 -4.16 -13.05 -13.79
N ALA A 145 -3.24 -14.01 -13.85
CA ALA A 145 -3.51 -15.41 -13.61
C ALA A 145 -3.18 -15.79 -12.17
N ARG A 146 -3.98 -16.68 -11.58
CA ARG A 146 -3.75 -17.21 -10.24
C ARG A 146 -2.43 -18.01 -10.21
N ARG A 147 -1.52 -17.66 -9.31
CA ARG A 147 -0.26 -18.34 -9.04
C ARG A 147 -0.30 -18.93 -7.63
N GLY A 148 -0.57 -20.24 -7.55
CA GLY A 148 -0.67 -20.95 -6.28
C GLY A 148 -1.91 -20.58 -5.45
N PRO A 149 -1.92 -20.89 -4.15
CA PRO A 149 -3.07 -20.67 -3.28
C PRO A 149 -3.35 -19.19 -2.98
N ASP A 150 -2.32 -18.32 -3.01
CA ASP A 150 -2.42 -17.01 -2.36
C ASP A 150 -2.04 -15.82 -3.25
N GLY A 151 -1.78 -16.00 -4.54
CA GLY A 151 -1.28 -14.93 -5.40
C GLY A 151 -1.86 -14.89 -6.81
N TYR A 152 -1.77 -13.72 -7.43
CA TYR A 152 -2.00 -13.45 -8.84
C TYR A 152 -0.75 -12.84 -9.45
N ALA A 153 -0.41 -13.23 -10.68
CA ALA A 153 0.78 -12.79 -11.39
C ALA A 153 0.49 -12.59 -12.88
N TRP A 154 1.40 -11.91 -13.58
CA TRP A 154 1.29 -11.72 -15.03
C TRP A 154 1.32 -13.07 -15.76
N PRO A 155 0.47 -13.28 -16.78
CA PRO A 155 0.58 -14.45 -17.63
C PRO A 155 1.88 -14.40 -18.44
N GLY A 156 2.61 -15.52 -18.45
CA GLY A 156 3.86 -15.65 -19.21
C GLY A 156 5.05 -15.00 -18.52
N LYS A 157 5.19 -13.66 -18.61
CA LYS A 157 6.37 -12.92 -18.11
C LYS A 157 5.99 -11.74 -17.21
N PRO A 158 6.84 -11.37 -16.23
CA PRO A 158 6.57 -10.28 -15.31
C PRO A 158 6.77 -8.91 -15.99
N TRP A 159 5.69 -8.28 -16.43
CA TRP A 159 5.76 -7.01 -17.17
C TRP A 159 6.13 -5.81 -16.28
N LEU A 160 5.63 -5.79 -15.05
CA LEU A 160 5.89 -4.75 -14.05
C LEU A 160 5.68 -5.33 -12.63
N PRO A 161 6.26 -4.70 -11.59
CA PRO A 161 6.05 -5.14 -10.21
C PRO A 161 4.58 -4.95 -9.80
N LEU A 162 3.99 -5.98 -9.20
CA LEU A 162 2.61 -5.93 -8.69
C LEU A 162 2.57 -5.59 -7.21
N SER A 163 3.65 -5.88 -6.48
CA SER A 163 3.72 -5.60 -5.05
C SER A 163 5.17 -5.37 -4.60
N PHE A 164 5.36 -4.92 -3.37
CA PHE A 164 6.67 -4.82 -2.75
C PHE A 164 6.62 -5.22 -1.29
N SER A 165 7.78 -5.55 -0.74
CA SER A 165 7.99 -5.71 0.70
C SER A 165 9.17 -4.86 1.16
N LEU A 166 9.04 -4.29 2.36
CA LEU A 166 10.05 -3.44 2.96
C LEU A 166 10.25 -3.83 4.43
N ARG A 167 11.51 -3.79 4.84
CA ARG A 167 11.90 -3.81 6.25
C ARG A 167 12.70 -2.56 6.57
N ALA A 168 12.31 -1.87 7.65
CA ALA A 168 13.07 -0.75 8.16
C ALA A 168 13.18 -0.78 9.69
N THR A 169 14.40 -0.72 10.21
CA THR A 169 14.68 -0.76 11.65
C THR A 169 14.80 0.66 12.20
N LYS A 170 14.31 0.88 13.42
CA LYS A 170 14.62 2.07 14.21
C LYS A 170 15.96 1.85 14.91
N PRO A 171 17.03 2.58 14.54
CA PRO A 171 18.36 2.41 15.13
C PRO A 171 18.40 2.66 16.64
#